data_AF-A0A2G9S1B9-F1
#
_entry.id   AF-A0A2G9S1B9-F1
#
_cell.length_a   1.000
_cell.length_b   1.000
_cell.length_c   1.000
_cell.angle_alpha   90.00
_cell.angle_beta   90.00
_cell.angle_gamma   90.00
#
_symmetry.space_group_name_H-M   'P 1'
#
loop_
_entity.id
_entity.type
_entity.pdbx_description
1 polymer ?
#
loop_
_entity_poly.entity_id
_entity_poly.type
_entity_poly.pdbx_seq_one_letter_code
_entity_poly.pdbx_strand_id
1 'polypeptide(L)' 'MNGQNRPLIKPKRRLSAARRAGTSCANCQTTTTTLWRRNANGDPVCNACGLYYKLH' A
#
# COMPACT_ATOMS: atom_id res chain seq x y z
N MET A 1 -19.36 25.74 22.47
CA MET A 1 -19.98 24.50 21.99
C MET A 1 -20.22 24.61 20.49
N ASN A 2 -19.21 24.37 19.65
CA ASN A 2 -19.42 24.29 18.20
C ASN A 2 -18.85 22.96 17.71
N GLY A 3 -19.75 21.99 17.58
CA GLY A 3 -19.46 20.69 16.98
C GLY A 3 -19.45 20.82 15.46
N GLN A 4 -18.25 20.78 14.87
CA GLN A 4 -18.13 20.40 13.46
C GLN A 4 -18.44 18.90 13.32
N ASN A 5 -19.72 18.58 13.12
CA ASN A 5 -20.16 17.30 12.57
C ASN A 5 -19.69 17.23 11.10
N ARG A 6 -18.41 16.93 10.89
CA ARG A 6 -17.92 16.52 9.58
C ARG A 6 -18.33 15.07 9.39
N PRO A 7 -19.27 14.75 8.49
CA PRO A 7 -19.65 13.36 8.27
C PRO A 7 -18.38 12.59 7.91
N LEU A 8 -18.03 11.61 8.74
CA LEU A 8 -17.02 10.60 8.42
C LEU A 8 -17.59 9.84 7.22
N ILE A 9 -17.35 10.34 6.01
CA ILE A 9 -17.54 9.57 4.79
C ILE A 9 -16.69 8.34 5.02
N LYS A 10 -17.35 7.24 5.38
CA LYS A 10 -16.73 5.94 5.63
C LYS A 10 -15.74 5.74 4.50
N PRO A 11 -14.45 5.50 4.77
CA PRO A 11 -13.51 5.29 3.69
C PRO A 11 -14.05 4.11 2.90
N LYS A 12 -14.57 4.38 1.69
CA LYS A 12 -14.88 3.37 0.68
C LYS A 12 -13.63 2.49 0.70
N ARG A 13 -13.71 1.26 1.22
CA ARG A 13 -12.57 0.32 1.28
C ARG A 13 -11.94 0.38 -0.09
N ARG A 14 -10.86 1.16 -0.25
CA ARG A 14 -10.20 1.36 -1.54
C ARG A 14 -9.88 -0.05 -1.95
N LEU A 15 -10.51 -0.51 -3.04
CA LEU A 15 -10.51 -1.91 -3.45
C LEU A 15 -9.13 -2.45 -3.13
N SER A 16 -9.08 -3.32 -2.12
CA SER A 16 -7.86 -3.95 -1.63
C SER A 16 -7.07 -4.30 -2.86
N ALA A 17 -5.96 -3.58 -3.08
CA ALA A 17 -5.22 -3.57 -4.34
C ALA A 17 -5.27 -4.99 -4.87
N ALA A 18 -6.08 -5.18 -5.93
CA ALA A 18 -6.56 -6.49 -6.34
C ALA A 18 -5.38 -7.44 -6.21
N ARG A 19 -5.56 -8.58 -5.52
CA ARG A 19 -4.57 -9.67 -5.51
C ARG A 19 -4.17 -9.87 -6.96
N ARG A 20 -3.11 -9.21 -7.42
CA ARG A 20 -2.61 -9.35 -8.77
C ARG A 20 -1.99 -10.73 -8.69
N ALA A 21 -2.77 -11.74 -9.08
CA ALA A 21 -2.29 -13.10 -9.11
C ALA A 21 -0.95 -13.09 -9.86
N GLY A 22 0.12 -13.48 -9.18
CA GLY A 22 1.47 -13.46 -9.73
C GLY A 22 2.34 -12.22 -9.44
N THR A 23 1.89 -11.21 -8.69
CA THR A 23 2.80 -10.14 -8.23
C THR A 23 3.46 -10.52 -6.91
N SER A 24 4.79 -10.57 -6.90
CA SER A 24 5.64 -10.78 -5.72
C SER A 24 6.57 -9.60 -5.51
N CYS A 25 6.88 -9.29 -4.25
CA CYS A 25 7.87 -8.27 -3.92
C CYS A 25 9.26 -8.67 -4.43
N ALA A 26 9.95 -7.77 -5.13
CA ALA A 26 11.31 -8.02 -5.61
C ALA A 26 12.33 -8.26 -4.48
N ASN A 27 12.09 -7.69 -3.29
CA ASN A 27 13.05 -7.75 -2.17
C ASN A 27 12.80 -8.93 -1.21
N CYS A 28 11.53 -9.29 -0.96
CA CYS A 28 11.18 -10.29 0.06
C CYS A 28 10.19 -11.36 -0.43
N GLN A 29 9.87 -11.36 -1.72
CA GLN A 29 8.98 -12.31 -2.40
C GLN A 29 7.55 -12.43 -1.83
N THR A 30 7.15 -11.59 -0.85
CA THR A 30 5.76 -11.59 -0.38
C THR A 30 4.80 -11.29 -1.53
N THR A 31 3.73 -12.05 -1.60
CA THR A 31 2.61 -11.88 -2.55
C THR A 31 1.42 -11.18 -1.90
N THR A 32 1.50 -10.95 -0.58
CA THR A 32 0.45 -10.31 0.20
C THR A 32 0.98 -9.01 0.80
N THR A 33 0.37 -7.89 0.42
CA THR A 33 0.70 -6.58 0.98
C THR A 33 -0.52 -5.67 0.92
N THR A 34 -0.59 -4.69 1.82
CA THR A 34 -1.66 -3.69 1.87
C THR A 34 -1.52 -2.64 0.75
N LEU A 35 -0.30 -2.40 0.29
CA LEU A 35 0.01 -1.47 -0.79
C LEU A 35 1.24 -1.94 -1.56
N TRP A 36 1.09 -2.12 -2.87
CA TRP A 36 2.21 -2.30 -3.77
C TRP A 36 2.87 -0.96 -4.08
N ARG A 37 4.19 -0.89 -3.92
CA ARG A 37 5.03 0.25 -4.29
C ARG A 37 5.91 -0.15 -5.47
N ARG A 38 6.60 0.83 -6.06
CA ARG A 38 7.66 0.61 -7.05
C ARG A 38 8.98 1.13 -6.50
N ASN A 39 10.07 0.42 -6.72
CA ASN A 39 11.44 0.90 -6.44
C ASN A 39 11.90 1.87 -7.55
N ALA A 40 13.14 2.37 -7.47
CA ALA A 40 13.72 3.27 -8.48
C ALA A 40 13.83 2.62 -9.88
N ASN A 41 13.98 1.30 -9.94
CA ASN A 41 14.06 0.53 -11.18
C ASN A 41 12.67 0.20 -11.76
N GLY A 42 11.58 0.54 -11.05
CA GLY A 42 10.21 0.27 -11.46
C GLY A 42 9.66 -1.10 -11.02
N ASP A 43 10.44 -1.91 -10.31
CA ASP A 43 10.06 -3.25 -9.84
C ASP A 43 8.99 -3.18 -8.75
N PRO A 44 8.07 -4.16 -8.69
CA PRO A 44 7.07 -4.24 -7.64
C PRO A 44 7.71 -4.59 -6.29
N VAL A 45 7.50 -3.74 -5.29
CA VAL A 45 7.90 -4.00 -3.90
C VAL A 45 6.72 -3.86 -2.95
N CYS A 46 6.74 -4.61 -1.84
CA CYS A 46 5.70 -4.52 -0.83
C CYS A 46 5.80 -3.20 -0.05
N ASN A 47 4.74 -2.86 0.69
CA ASN A 47 4.72 -1.61 1.46
C ASN A 47 5.90 -1.50 2.44
N ALA A 48 6.24 -2.60 3.14
CA ALA A 48 7.33 -2.61 4.10
C ALA A 48 8.70 -2.37 3.43
N CYS A 49 9.02 -3.11 2.36
CA CYS A 49 10.28 -2.95 1.63
C CYS A 49 10.42 -1.55 1.04
N GLY A 50 9.36 -1.01 0.44
CA GLY A 50 9.41 0.33 -0.15
C GLY A 50 9.48 1.46 0.88
N LEU A 51 8.97 1.26 2.11
CA LEU A 51 9.12 2.22 3.19
C LEU A 51 10.52 2.14 3.83
N TYR A 52 11.02 0.93 4.06
CA TYR A 52 12.37 0.72 4.59
C TYR A 52 13.44 1.43 3.74
N TYR A 53 13.36 1.26 2.42
CA TYR A 53 14.27 1.86 1.44
C TYR A 53 14.10 3.39 1.25
N LYS A 54 13.03 3.98 1.79
CA LYS A 54 12.84 5.45 1.76
C LYS A 54 13.29 6.11 3.06
N LEU A 55 13.41 5.33 4.13
CA LEU A 55 13.82 5.79 5.45
C LEU A 55 15.33 5.59 5.70
N HIS A 56 15.96 4.71 4.92
CA HIS A 56 17.39 4.36 4.95
C HIS A 56 17.89 4.28 3.50
#